data_AF-A0A7K6K358-F1
#
_entry.id   AF-A0A7K6K358-F1
#
_cell.length_a   1.000
_cell.length_b   1.000
_cell.length_c   1.000
_cell.angle_alpha   90.00
_cell.angle_beta   90.00
_cell.angle_gamma   90.00
#
_symmetry.space_group_name_H-M   'P 1'
#
loop_
_entity.id
_entity.type
_entity.pdbx_description
1 polymer ?
#
loop_
_entity_poly.entity_id
_entity_poly.type
_entity_poly.pdbx_seq_one_letter_code
_entity_poly.pdbx_strand_id
1 'polypeptide(L)' 'CHPVTGTCSCPPGWTGHHCQRACDLGRWGPDCAHTCNCSNSDGSCSAQTGQCLCEAGYTGSHCE' A
#
# COMPACT_ATOMS: atom_id res chain seq x y z
N CYS A 1 -10.96 -14.60 7.10
CA CYS A 1 -12.12 -13.82 6.63
C CYS A 1 -13.04 -13.62 7.81
N HIS A 2 -13.49 -12.39 8.08
CA HIS A 2 -14.32 -12.09 9.25
C HIS A 2 -15.72 -12.69 9.05
N PRO A 3 -16.14 -13.62 9.93
CA PRO A 3 -17.32 -14.47 9.69
C PRO A 3 -18.65 -13.70 9.74
N VAL A 4 -18.67 -12.49 10.31
CA VAL A 4 -19.88 -11.66 10.46
C VAL A 4 -20.02 -10.62 9.35
N THR A 5 -18.90 -10.06 8.88
CA THR A 5 -18.90 -8.96 7.88
C THR A 5 -18.56 -9.44 6.47
N GLY A 6 -18.05 -10.67 6.34
CA GLY A 6 -17.58 -11.20 5.05
C GLY A 6 -16.29 -10.55 4.55
N THR A 7 -15.67 -9.67 5.32
CA THR A 7 -14.40 -9.03 4.93
C THR A 7 -13.24 -10.01 5.11
N CYS A 8 -12.60 -10.37 4.01
CA CYS A 8 -11.34 -11.11 4.04
C CYS A 8 -10.22 -10.11 4.25
N SER A 9 -9.36 -10.35 5.24
CA SER A 9 -8.12 -9.60 5.37
C SER A 9 -7.07 -10.20 4.46
N CYS A 10 -6.71 -9.46 3.41
CA CYS A 10 -5.64 -9.86 2.52
C CYS A 10 -4.26 -9.59 3.12
N PRO A 11 -3.23 -10.37 2.72
CA PRO A 11 -1.87 -10.05 3.11
C PRO A 11 -1.48 -8.66 2.57
N PRO A 12 -0.52 -7.98 3.23
CA PRO A 12 -0.07 -6.66 2.81
C PRO A 12 0.36 -6.66 1.34
N GLY A 13 -0.10 -5.67 0.59
CA GLY A 13 0.20 -5.55 -0.83
C GLY A 13 -0.77 -6.27 -1.77
N TRP A 14 -1.81 -6.91 -1.22
CA TRP A 14 -2.83 -7.63 -1.98
C TRP A 14 -4.24 -7.20 -1.60
N THR A 15 -5.17 -7.34 -2.53
CA THR A 15 -6.57 -6.97 -2.40
C THR A 15 -7.49 -7.81 -3.32
N GLY A 16 -8.79 -7.54 -3.20
CA GLY A 16 -9.88 -8.22 -3.87
C GLY A 16 -10.35 -9.47 -3.13
N HIS A 17 -11.44 -10.06 -3.61
CA HIS A 17 -12.18 -11.10 -2.88
C HIS A 17 -11.32 -12.33 -2.46
N HIS A 18 -10.35 -12.73 -3.30
CA HIS A 18 -9.41 -13.81 -2.99
C HIS A 18 -7.96 -13.33 -2.86
N CYS A 19 -7.71 -12.05 -2.60
CA CYS A 19 -6.35 -11.49 -2.50
C CYS A 19 -5.48 -11.74 -3.74
N GLN A 20 -6.12 -11.83 -4.90
CA GLN A 20 -5.50 -12.15 -6.19
C GLN A 20 -5.01 -10.92 -6.95
N ARG A 21 -5.32 -9.71 -6.47
CA ARG A 21 -4.92 -8.45 -7.10
C ARG A 21 -3.86 -7.80 -6.24
N ALA A 22 -2.75 -7.36 -6.82
CA ALA A 22 -1.80 -6.51 -6.13
C ALA A 22 -2.42 -5.12 -5.88
N CYS A 23 -1.90 -4.38 -4.89
CA CYS A 23 -2.34 -3.00 -4.69
C CYS A 23 -2.00 -2.12 -5.88
N ASP A 24 -2.94 -1.23 -6.21
CA ASP A 24 -2.67 -0.12 -7.09
C ASP A 24 -1.60 0.81 -6.50
N LEU A 25 -0.88 1.50 -7.37
CA LEU A 25 0.07 2.53 -6.97
C LEU A 25 -0.65 3.58 -6.11
N GLY A 26 0.01 4.03 -5.04
CA GLY A 26 -0.60 4.94 -4.07
C GLY A 26 -1.35 4.25 -2.93
N ARG A 27 -1.37 2.90 -2.86
CA ARG A 27 -1.98 2.17 -1.74
C ARG A 27 -1.09 1.07 -1.17
N TRP A 28 -1.30 0.75 0.09
CA TRP A 28 -0.51 -0.26 0.80
C TRP A 28 -1.26 -0.90 1.97
N GLY A 29 -0.63 -1.94 2.53
CA GLY A 29 -1.13 -2.68 3.67
C GLY A 29 -2.14 -3.77 3.28
N PRO A 30 -2.77 -4.42 4.27
CA PRO A 30 -3.78 -5.45 4.02
C PRO A 30 -4.97 -4.83 3.28
N ASP A 31 -5.41 -5.50 2.22
CA ASP A 31 -6.50 -5.04 1.35
C ASP A 31 -6.26 -3.70 0.67
N CYS A 32 -5.03 -3.18 0.69
CA CYS A 32 -4.68 -1.85 0.22
C CYS A 32 -5.49 -0.74 0.93
N ALA A 33 -5.81 -0.98 2.21
CA ALA A 33 -6.65 -0.10 3.01
C ALA A 33 -5.97 1.24 3.34
N HIS A 34 -4.65 1.32 3.23
CA HIS A 34 -3.89 2.54 3.50
C HIS A 34 -3.46 3.22 2.19
N THR A 35 -3.41 4.55 2.21
CA THR A 35 -2.94 5.36 1.07
C THR A 35 -1.49 5.78 1.32
N CYS A 36 -0.66 5.81 0.28
CA CYS A 36 0.69 6.36 0.33
C CYS A 36 0.62 7.86 0.60
N ASN A 37 1.48 8.38 1.48
CA ASN A 37 1.58 9.80 1.78
C ASN A 37 3.03 10.26 1.54
N CYS A 38 3.45 10.25 0.27
CA CYS A 38 4.80 10.64 -0.14
C CYS A 38 4.72 11.99 -0.86
N SER A 39 5.63 12.92 -0.54
CA SER A 39 5.54 14.32 -0.98
C SER A 39 5.88 14.55 -2.46
N ASN A 40 6.88 13.84 -3.00
CA ASN A 40 7.43 14.15 -4.34
C ASN A 40 7.65 12.95 -5.30
N SER A 41 7.45 11.72 -4.86
CA SER A 41 7.77 10.53 -5.67
C SER A 41 6.51 9.88 -6.24
N ASP A 42 6.14 10.17 -7.49
CA ASP A 42 5.25 9.39 -8.42
C ASP A 42 3.96 8.72 -7.85
N GLY A 43 3.57 9.00 -6.59
CA GLY A 43 2.61 8.20 -5.83
C GLY A 43 3.07 6.78 -5.45
N SER A 44 4.30 6.37 -5.75
CA SER A 44 4.76 4.99 -5.57
C SER A 44 5.36 4.74 -4.17
N CYS A 45 4.59 4.08 -3.30
CA CYS A 45 5.10 3.48 -2.07
C CYS A 45 4.97 1.95 -2.12
N SER A 46 5.77 1.27 -1.29
CA SER A 46 5.73 -0.19 -1.18
C SER A 46 4.33 -0.66 -0.78
N ALA A 47 3.69 -1.46 -1.63
CA ALA A 47 2.35 -1.99 -1.38
C ALA A 47 2.27 -2.81 -0.07
N GLN A 48 3.40 -3.35 0.40
CA GLN A 48 3.46 -4.19 1.61
C GLN A 48 3.63 -3.36 2.89
N THR A 49 4.51 -2.36 2.87
CA THR A 49 4.92 -1.64 4.09
C THR A 49 4.48 -0.18 4.12
N GLY A 50 4.06 0.37 2.98
CA GLY A 50 3.76 1.80 2.84
C GLY A 50 4.99 2.68 2.74
N GLN A 51 6.19 2.10 2.71
CA GLN A 51 7.43 2.86 2.67
C GLN A 51 7.59 3.55 1.32
N CYS A 52 7.80 4.86 1.34
CA CYS A 52 8.01 5.64 0.12
C CYS A 52 9.31 5.21 -0.56
N LEU A 53 9.23 5.03 -1.89
CA LEU A 53 10.40 4.76 -2.73
C LEU A 53 10.93 6.10 -3.24
N CYS A 54 11.89 6.67 -2.52
CA CYS A 54 12.46 7.97 -2.87
C CYS A 54 13.39 7.86 -4.09
N GLU A 55 13.25 8.77 -5.04
CA GLU A 55 14.23 8.94 -6.10
C GLU A 55 15.55 9.47 -5.54
N ALA A 56 16.65 9.21 -6.27
CA ALA A 56 18.00 9.60 -5.85
C ALA A 56 18.08 11.13 -5.65
N GLY A 57 18.21 11.54 -4.38
CA GLY A 57 18.28 12.95 -3.99
C GLY A 57 17.23 13.36 -2.95
N TYR A 58 16.16 12.57 -2.77
CA TYR A 58 15.16 12.78 -1.72
C TYR A 58 15.46 11.95 -0.49
N THR A 59 15.17 12.49 0.70
CA THR A 59 15.46 11.82 1.98
C THR A 59 14.24 11.85 2.90
N GLY A 60 14.31 11.18 4.05
CA GLY A 60 13.21 11.17 5.02
C GLY A 60 12.12 10.13 4.73
N SER A 61 11.12 10.06 5.61
CA SER A 61 10.06 9.03 5.57
C SER A 61 9.03 9.28 4.47
N HIS A 62 8.91 10.51 3.99
CA HIS A 62 7.96 10.92 2.94
C HIS A 62 8.66 11.48 1.68
N CYS A 63 9.97 11.26 1.52
CA CYS A 63 10.77 11.80 0.42
C CYS A 63 10.68 13.32 0.31
N GLU A 64 11.10 13.98 1.40
CA GLU A 64 11.22 15.43 1.55
C GLU A 64 12.61 15.95 1.17
#